data_AF-A0A1J5SCM5-F1
#
_entry.id   AF-A0A1J5SCM5-F1
#
_cell.length_a   1.000
_cell.length_b   1.000
_cell.length_c   1.000
_cell.angle_alpha   90.00
_cell.angle_beta   90.00
_cell.angle_gamma   90.00
#
_symmetry.space_group_name_H-M   'P 1'
#
loop_
_entity.id
_entity.type
_entity.pdbx_description
1 polymer ?
#
loop_
_entity_poly.entity_id
_entity_poly.type
_entity_poly.pdbx_seq_one_letter_code
_entity_poly.pdbx_strand_id
1 'polypeptide(L)'
;MTNNQKIFSQVPVQLKTSNKQLQLNFDSCLRLTQQLIKKKISDKEFSKYFSFDTRATGFEYDNVVLNISDTLLQMPKTYQVFYDFIYNNDTISSFRADFNSAIKVIDYRNFHLTAFRHFLDKDLTITRKKATAIALKNGMKRQDLEPILNCSSDKFYWECKNHCDGCLYLEIDAKTGNIIGQGKVVYQY
;
A
#
# COMPACT_ATOMS: atom_id res chain seq x y z
N MET A 1 -18.63 -6.39 -21.99
CA MET A 1 -17.94 -5.10 -21.76
C MET A 1 -16.47 -5.38 -21.52
N THR A 2 -15.62 -5.19 -22.53
CA THR A 2 -14.16 -5.34 -22.44
C THR A 2 -13.61 -4.15 -21.68
N ASN A 3 -13.30 -4.35 -20.41
CA ASN A 3 -12.72 -3.33 -19.54
C ASN A 3 -11.27 -3.08 -20.04
N ASN A 4 -11.02 -1.94 -20.68
CA ASN A 4 -9.68 -1.46 -21.00
C ASN A 4 -8.93 -1.15 -19.69
N GLN A 5 -8.43 -2.18 -19.02
CA GLN A 5 -7.62 -2.03 -17.81
C GLN A 5 -6.18 -1.72 -18.20
N LYS A 6 -5.67 -0.62 -17.62
CA LYS A 6 -4.30 -0.14 -17.80
C LYS A 6 -3.31 -1.23 -17.36
N ILE A 7 -2.37 -1.59 -18.24
CA ILE A 7 -1.22 -2.42 -17.88
C ILE A 7 -0.17 -1.47 -17.29
N PHE A 8 0.35 -1.79 -16.12
CA PHE A 8 1.44 -1.04 -15.50
C PHE A 8 2.76 -1.52 -16.11
N SER A 9 3.25 -0.79 -17.11
CA SER A 9 4.58 -1.03 -17.66
C SER A 9 5.64 -0.59 -16.64
N GLN A 10 6.68 -1.42 -16.47
CA GLN A 10 7.82 -1.07 -15.64
C GLN A 10 8.70 -0.09 -16.41
N VAL A 11 8.58 1.20 -16.11
CA VAL A 11 9.54 2.21 -16.55
C VAL A 11 10.74 2.13 -15.61
N PRO A 12 11.98 2.06 -16.13
CA PRO A 12 13.18 2.15 -15.29
C PRO A 12 13.13 3.42 -14.42
N VAL A 13 13.39 3.27 -13.13
CA VAL A 13 13.33 4.39 -12.18
C VAL A 13 14.74 4.97 -12.04
N GLN A 14 14.95 6.15 -12.59
CA GLN A 14 16.24 6.84 -12.51
C GLN A 14 16.27 7.76 -11.28
N LEU A 15 17.23 7.53 -10.39
CA LEU A 15 17.47 8.39 -9.23
C LEU A 15 18.30 9.61 -9.63
N LYS A 16 18.07 10.74 -8.96
CA LYS A 16 18.91 11.94 -9.08
C LYS A 16 20.15 11.80 -8.22
N THR A 17 21.12 11.04 -8.70
CA THR A 17 22.39 10.81 -8.01
C THR A 17 23.52 10.61 -9.02
N SER A 18 24.74 11.02 -8.66
CA SER A 18 25.96 10.62 -9.36
C SER A 18 26.52 9.29 -8.86
N ASN A 19 26.00 8.78 -7.72
CA ASN A 19 26.46 7.55 -7.11
C ASN A 19 25.85 6.33 -7.80
N LYS A 20 26.62 5.69 -8.68
CA LYS A 20 26.19 4.49 -9.41
C LYS A 20 25.82 3.32 -8.50
N GLN A 21 26.50 3.17 -7.36
CA GLN A 21 26.21 2.10 -6.41
C GLN A 21 24.84 2.30 -5.76
N LEU A 22 24.45 3.54 -5.50
CA LEU A 22 23.13 3.87 -4.95
C LEU A 22 22.03 3.43 -5.92
N GLN A 23 22.15 3.78 -7.22
CA GLN A 23 21.23 3.32 -8.26
C GLN A 23 21.16 1.79 -8.34
N LEU A 24 22.31 1.10 -8.38
CA LEU A 24 22.36 -0.37 -8.46
C LEU A 24 21.73 -1.05 -7.24
N ASN A 25 21.95 -0.51 -6.04
CA ASN A 25 21.34 -1.00 -4.82
C ASN A 25 19.82 -0.83 -4.87
N PHE A 26 19.35 0.32 -5.32
CA PHE A 26 17.94 0.60 -5.45
C PHE A 26 17.26 -0.31 -6.49
N ASP A 27 17.87 -0.50 -7.66
CA ASP A 27 17.39 -1.44 -8.68
C ASP A 27 17.30 -2.87 -8.14
N SER A 28 18.23 -3.25 -7.26
CA SER A 28 18.19 -4.54 -6.57
C SER A 28 17.05 -4.61 -5.56
N CYS A 29 16.79 -3.55 -4.80
CA CYS A 29 15.63 -3.47 -3.90
C CYS A 29 14.29 -3.57 -4.68
N LEU A 30 14.19 -2.90 -5.83
CA LEU A 30 13.01 -3.01 -6.72
C LEU A 30 12.79 -4.46 -7.16
N ARG A 31 13.84 -5.11 -7.67
CA ARG A 31 13.77 -6.52 -8.13
C ARG A 31 13.39 -7.46 -6.99
N LEU A 32 13.99 -7.31 -5.81
CA LEU A 32 13.67 -8.13 -4.63
C LEU A 32 12.23 -7.92 -4.16
N THR A 33 11.75 -6.67 -4.16
CA THR A 33 10.35 -6.34 -3.82
C THR A 33 9.38 -7.05 -4.76
N GLN A 34 9.65 -7.02 -6.06
CA GLN A 34 8.84 -7.76 -7.04
C GLN A 34 8.86 -9.27 -6.79
N GLN A 35 10.02 -9.85 -6.48
CA GLN A 35 10.12 -11.28 -6.13
C GLN A 35 9.30 -11.61 -4.88
N LEU A 36 9.29 -10.75 -3.86
CA LEU A 36 8.46 -10.93 -2.66
C LEU A 36 6.97 -10.93 -3.01
N ILE A 37 6.50 -9.96 -3.80
CA ILE A 37 5.10 -9.90 -4.25
C ILE A 37 4.75 -11.16 -5.06
N LYS A 38 5.65 -11.59 -5.94
CA LYS A 38 5.45 -12.73 -6.84
C LYS A 38 5.40 -14.10 -6.15
N LYS A 39 5.69 -14.17 -4.84
CA LYS A 39 5.45 -15.39 -4.05
C LYS A 39 3.96 -15.77 -3.96
N LYS A 40 3.05 -14.81 -4.10
CA LYS A 40 1.58 -15.02 -4.03
C LYS A 40 0.82 -14.52 -5.26
N ILE A 41 1.49 -13.80 -6.16
CA ILE A 41 0.89 -13.08 -7.28
C ILE A 41 1.63 -13.48 -8.57
N SER A 42 0.92 -13.89 -9.61
CA SER A 42 1.56 -14.23 -10.89
C SER A 42 2.12 -12.98 -11.60
N ASP A 43 3.03 -13.16 -12.55
CA ASP A 43 3.59 -12.05 -13.35
C ASP A 43 2.50 -11.25 -14.11
N LYS A 44 1.49 -11.97 -14.63
CA LYS A 44 0.34 -11.36 -15.32
C LYS A 44 -0.48 -10.50 -14.38
N GLU A 45 -0.73 -10.99 -13.16
CA GLU A 45 -1.46 -10.23 -12.14
C GLU A 45 -0.64 -9.05 -11.62
N PHE A 46 0.66 -9.23 -11.40
CA PHE A 46 1.56 -8.14 -11.00
C PHE A 46 1.46 -6.97 -11.99
N SER A 47 1.66 -7.24 -13.28
CA SER A 47 1.62 -6.22 -14.34
C SER A 47 0.25 -5.55 -14.49
N LYS A 48 -0.81 -6.21 -14.02
CA LYS A 48 -2.19 -5.74 -14.14
C LYS A 48 -2.66 -4.94 -12.92
N TYR A 49 -2.21 -5.31 -11.73
CA TYR A 49 -2.77 -4.80 -10.47
C TYR A 49 -1.78 -4.02 -9.61
N PHE A 50 -0.47 -4.07 -9.91
CA PHE A 50 0.54 -3.37 -9.09
C PHE A 50 1.13 -2.19 -9.85
N SER A 51 1.10 -1.02 -9.22
CA SER A 51 1.74 0.19 -9.71
C SER A 51 2.83 0.61 -8.74
N PHE A 52 4.00 0.92 -9.26
CA PHE A 52 5.08 1.46 -8.42
C PHE A 52 4.69 2.85 -7.89
N ASP A 53 4.81 3.08 -6.57
CA ASP A 53 4.52 4.38 -5.97
C ASP A 53 5.81 5.17 -5.76
N THR A 54 6.05 6.12 -6.66
CA THR A 54 7.23 6.99 -6.62
C THR A 54 7.21 8.01 -5.49
N ARG A 55 6.03 8.30 -4.92
CA ARG A 55 5.86 9.31 -3.88
C ARG A 55 6.14 8.73 -2.50
N ALA A 56 5.66 7.50 -2.28
CA ALA A 56 5.85 6.77 -1.02
C ALA A 56 7.22 6.08 -0.94
N THR A 57 7.78 5.66 -2.08
CA THR A 57 9.12 5.06 -2.11
C THR A 57 10.19 6.09 -1.75
N GLY A 58 11.05 5.73 -0.80
CA GLY A 58 12.01 6.65 -0.22
C GLY A 58 13.24 6.00 0.40
N PHE A 59 14.08 6.86 0.95
CA PHE A 59 15.43 6.59 1.42
C PHE A 59 15.60 7.23 2.79
N GLU A 60 15.86 6.41 3.79
CA GLU A 60 16.00 6.86 5.18
C GLU A 60 17.47 7.14 5.50
N TYR A 61 17.69 8.33 6.08
CA TYR A 61 18.96 8.79 6.62
C TYR A 61 18.75 9.19 8.09
N ASP A 62 19.82 9.58 8.78
CA ASP A 62 19.80 9.85 10.23
C ASP A 62 18.68 10.79 10.69
N ASN A 63 18.42 11.84 9.93
CA ASN A 63 17.50 12.91 10.32
C ASN A 63 16.44 13.23 9.26
N VAL A 64 16.38 12.47 8.17
CA VAL A 64 15.52 12.78 7.03
C VAL A 64 15.16 11.55 6.22
N VAL A 65 13.94 11.53 5.68
CA VAL A 65 13.53 10.62 4.63
C VAL A 65 13.44 11.41 3.33
N LEU A 66 14.16 10.97 2.31
CA LEU A 66 14.14 11.55 0.97
C LEU A 66 13.36 10.65 0.01
N ASN A 67 12.80 11.24 -1.03
CA ASN A 67 11.98 10.58 -2.04
C ASN A 67 12.82 10.30 -3.31
N ILE A 68 12.24 9.59 -4.28
CA ILE A 68 12.86 9.37 -5.60
C ILE A 68 13.14 10.68 -6.36
N SER A 69 12.32 11.71 -6.14
CA SER A 69 12.46 13.01 -6.81
C SER A 69 13.62 13.87 -6.30
N ASP A 70 14.20 13.51 -5.16
CA ASP A 70 15.22 14.30 -4.48
C ASP A 70 16.63 13.95 -4.95
N THR A 71 17.56 14.88 -4.73
CA THR A 71 18.98 14.65 -5.00
C THR A 71 19.59 13.81 -3.88
N LEU A 72 20.12 12.64 -4.20
CA LEU A 72 20.71 11.71 -3.24
C LEU A 72 22.23 11.72 -3.36
N LEU A 73 22.92 12.19 -2.32
CA LEU A 73 24.37 12.35 -2.32
C LEU A 73 25.12 11.18 -1.67
N GLN A 74 24.47 10.51 -0.71
CA GLN A 74 25.10 9.46 0.10
C GLN A 74 24.22 8.21 0.17
N MET A 75 24.82 7.10 0.59
CA MET A 75 24.10 5.84 0.78
C MET A 75 23.11 5.96 1.95
N PRO A 76 21.85 5.56 1.79
CA PRO A 76 20.88 5.57 2.88
C PRO A 76 21.12 4.43 3.87
N LYS A 77 20.58 4.58 5.08
CA LYS A 77 20.50 3.50 6.07
C LYS A 77 19.46 2.45 5.67
N THR A 78 18.33 2.91 5.14
CA THR A 78 17.21 2.07 4.74
C THR A 78 16.65 2.50 3.39
N TYR A 79 16.29 1.53 2.56
CA TYR A 79 15.49 1.71 1.36
C TYR A 79 14.06 1.24 1.66
N GLN A 80 13.06 2.06 1.36
CA GLN A 80 11.65 1.71 1.56
C GLN A 80 10.95 1.70 0.20
N VAL A 81 10.52 0.52 -0.29
CA VAL A 81 9.94 0.34 -1.63
C VAL A 81 8.44 0.08 -1.53
N PHE A 82 7.65 0.84 -2.28
CA PHE A 82 6.20 0.75 -2.28
C PHE A 82 5.61 0.40 -3.66
N TYR A 83 4.64 -0.50 -3.66
CA TYR A 83 3.78 -0.78 -4.81
C TYR A 83 2.32 -0.72 -4.40
N ASP A 84 1.54 0.16 -5.04
CA ASP A 84 0.09 0.23 -4.89
C ASP A 84 -0.58 -0.97 -5.52
N PHE A 85 -1.49 -1.61 -4.78
CA PHE A 85 -2.40 -2.61 -5.30
C PHE A 85 -3.70 -1.93 -5.75
N ILE A 86 -3.90 -1.88 -7.07
CA ILE A 86 -5.01 -1.23 -7.74
C ILE A 86 -5.96 -2.30 -8.27
N TYR A 87 -7.17 -2.36 -7.72
CA TYR A 87 -8.19 -3.34 -8.08
C TYR A 87 -9.48 -2.62 -8.47
N ASN A 88 -10.04 -2.93 -9.65
CA ASN A 88 -11.24 -2.27 -10.20
C ASN A 88 -11.15 -0.73 -10.21
N ASN A 89 -10.01 -0.19 -10.65
CA ASN A 89 -9.72 1.26 -10.68
C ASN A 89 -9.81 1.92 -9.29
N ASP A 90 -9.49 1.16 -8.25
CA ASP A 90 -9.46 1.62 -6.87
C ASP A 90 -8.16 1.17 -6.20
N THR A 91 -7.46 2.10 -5.54
CA THR A 91 -6.25 1.76 -4.78
C THR A 91 -6.68 1.20 -3.44
N ILE A 92 -6.47 -0.11 -3.26
CA ILE A 92 -6.89 -0.83 -2.07
C ILE A 92 -5.95 -0.55 -0.90
N SER A 93 -4.66 -0.79 -1.11
CA SER A 93 -3.57 -0.50 -0.17
C SER A 93 -2.24 -0.61 -0.94
N SER A 94 -1.11 -0.43 -0.25
CA SER A 94 0.23 -0.54 -0.82
C SER A 94 1.01 -1.65 -0.14
N PHE A 95 1.71 -2.47 -0.94
CA PHE A 95 2.76 -3.33 -0.46
C PHE A 95 3.99 -2.48 -0.12
N ARG A 96 4.61 -2.75 1.04
CA ARG A 96 5.86 -2.12 1.47
C ARG A 96 6.89 -3.20 1.77
N ALA A 97 8.12 -3.00 1.30
CA ALA A 97 9.29 -3.76 1.70
C ALA A 97 10.44 -2.81 2.05
N ASP A 98 11.09 -3.08 3.18
CA ASP A 98 12.19 -2.27 3.70
C ASP A 98 13.50 -3.08 3.65
N PHE A 99 14.58 -2.43 3.24
CA PHE A 99 15.90 -3.03 3.09
C PHE A 99 16.95 -2.18 3.80
N ASN A 100 17.91 -2.81 4.48
CA ASN A 100 19.04 -2.08 5.04
C ASN A 100 20.06 -1.68 3.96
N SER A 101 21.10 -0.95 4.35
CA SER A 101 22.19 -0.52 3.47
C SER A 101 22.94 -1.67 2.77
N ALA A 102 22.87 -2.88 3.31
CA ALA A 102 23.41 -4.12 2.72
C ALA A 102 22.38 -4.89 1.86
N ILE A 103 21.23 -4.27 1.55
CA ILE A 103 20.15 -4.82 0.72
C ILE A 103 19.49 -6.07 1.35
N LYS A 104 19.65 -6.27 2.66
CA LYS A 104 18.89 -7.32 3.37
C LYS A 104 17.51 -6.80 3.73
N VAL A 105 16.49 -7.62 3.49
CA VAL A 105 15.12 -7.32 3.91
C VAL A 105 15.08 -7.19 5.43
N ILE A 106 14.61 -6.05 5.92
CA ILE A 106 14.37 -5.79 7.35
C ILE A 106 12.95 -6.23 7.71
N ASP A 107 11.98 -5.75 6.93
CA ASP A 107 10.55 -6.02 7.12
C ASP A 107 9.82 -5.93 5.77
N TYR A 108 8.69 -6.64 5.66
CA TYR A 108 7.74 -6.47 4.57
C TYR A 108 6.34 -6.89 5.00
N ARG A 109 5.33 -6.22 4.43
CA ARG A 109 3.92 -6.40 4.83
C ARG A 109 3.29 -7.67 4.22
N ASN A 110 3.69 -8.85 4.70
CA ASN A 110 3.21 -10.14 4.19
C ASN A 110 1.67 -10.31 4.28
N PHE A 111 1.03 -9.79 5.34
CA PHE A 111 -0.43 -9.86 5.51
C PHE A 111 -1.18 -9.13 4.38
N HIS A 112 -0.61 -8.05 3.84
CA HIS A 112 -1.20 -7.35 2.70
C HIS A 112 -1.18 -8.22 1.43
N LEU A 113 -0.13 -9.01 1.19
CA LEU A 113 -0.10 -9.93 0.04
C LEU A 113 -1.19 -11.00 0.12
N THR A 114 -1.47 -11.49 1.33
CA THR A 114 -2.58 -12.43 1.55
C THR A 114 -3.92 -11.76 1.25
N ALA A 115 -4.15 -10.54 1.73
CA ALA A 115 -5.36 -9.79 1.40
C ALA A 115 -5.50 -9.54 -0.12
N PHE A 116 -4.41 -9.16 -0.80
CA PHE A 116 -4.42 -8.94 -2.26
C PHE A 116 -4.78 -10.20 -3.03
N ARG A 117 -4.23 -11.36 -2.62
CA ARG A 117 -4.61 -12.66 -3.21
C ARG A 117 -6.12 -12.91 -3.06
N HIS A 118 -6.69 -12.69 -1.88
CA HIS A 118 -8.14 -12.82 -1.68
C HIS A 118 -8.98 -11.85 -2.53
N PHE A 119 -8.52 -10.63 -2.80
CA PHE A 119 -9.19 -9.73 -3.76
C PHE A 119 -9.16 -10.29 -5.20
N LEU A 120 -8.01 -10.83 -5.61
CA LEU A 120 -7.84 -11.41 -6.94
C LEU A 120 -8.67 -12.69 -7.12
N ASP A 121 -8.80 -13.50 -6.07
CA ASP A 121 -9.65 -14.69 -6.02
C ASP A 121 -11.14 -14.36 -5.82
N LYS A 122 -11.45 -13.07 -5.62
CA LYS A 122 -12.80 -12.52 -5.39
C LYS A 122 -13.44 -12.95 -4.07
N ASP A 123 -12.64 -13.41 -3.12
CA ASP A 123 -13.07 -13.63 -1.74
C ASP A 123 -13.32 -12.31 -0.99
N LEU A 124 -12.52 -11.28 -1.30
CA LEU A 124 -12.76 -9.90 -0.84
C LEU A 124 -13.29 -9.08 -2.01
N THR A 125 -14.40 -8.36 -1.78
CA THR A 125 -15.13 -7.66 -2.85
C THR A 125 -15.43 -6.20 -2.55
N ILE A 126 -15.27 -5.79 -1.29
CA ILE A 126 -15.44 -4.43 -0.83
C ILE A 126 -14.12 -3.70 -1.02
N THR A 127 -14.10 -2.79 -2.00
CA THR A 127 -12.94 -1.93 -2.28
C THR A 127 -12.96 -0.69 -1.38
N ARG A 128 -11.89 0.11 -1.41
CA ARG A 128 -11.79 1.35 -0.65
C ARG A 128 -12.97 2.28 -0.90
N LYS A 129 -13.29 2.55 -2.17
CA LYS A 129 -14.45 3.35 -2.62
C LYS A 129 -15.77 2.80 -2.12
N LYS A 130 -15.97 1.47 -2.13
CA LYS A 130 -17.20 0.86 -1.61
C LYS A 130 -17.29 1.02 -0.09
N ALA A 131 -16.19 0.80 0.63
CA ALA A 131 -16.13 1.03 2.07
C ALA A 131 -16.42 2.49 2.42
N THR A 132 -15.83 3.44 1.68
CA THR A 132 -16.16 4.87 1.80
C THR A 132 -17.65 5.14 1.59
N ALA A 133 -18.27 4.57 0.55
CA ALA A 133 -19.69 4.77 0.31
C ALA A 133 -20.57 4.21 1.44
N ILE A 134 -20.22 3.04 1.98
CA ILE A 134 -20.90 2.44 3.13
C ILE A 134 -20.72 3.34 4.36
N ALA A 135 -19.51 3.80 4.65
CA ALA A 135 -19.21 4.68 5.76
C ALA A 135 -20.03 5.99 5.71
N LEU A 136 -20.05 6.65 4.56
CA LEU A 136 -20.83 7.89 4.35
C LEU A 136 -22.33 7.65 4.53
N LYS A 137 -22.86 6.52 4.06
CA LYS A 137 -24.27 6.14 4.26
C LYS A 137 -24.61 5.94 5.74
N ASN A 138 -23.62 5.62 6.57
CA ASN A 138 -23.78 5.37 8.00
C ASN A 138 -23.32 6.56 8.87
N GLY A 139 -23.42 7.78 8.35
CA GLY A 139 -23.28 9.00 9.13
C GLY A 139 -21.85 9.51 9.31
N MET A 140 -20.85 8.87 8.68
CA MET A 140 -19.49 9.43 8.64
C MET A 140 -19.43 10.65 7.72
N LYS A 141 -18.57 11.61 8.05
CA LYS A 141 -18.36 12.81 7.22
C LYS A 141 -17.34 12.53 6.15
N ARG A 142 -17.49 13.10 4.94
CA ARG A 142 -16.50 12.95 3.87
C ARG A 142 -15.16 13.59 4.21
N GLN A 143 -15.21 14.73 4.88
CA GLN A 143 -14.02 15.42 5.33
C GLN A 143 -13.27 14.53 6.34
N ASP A 144 -11.97 14.36 6.14
CA ASP A 144 -11.08 13.59 6.99
C ASP A 144 -11.45 12.10 7.13
N LEU A 145 -12.29 11.55 6.25
CA LEU A 145 -12.58 10.13 6.20
C LEU A 145 -11.42 9.38 5.58
N GLU A 146 -10.77 8.55 6.37
CA GLU A 146 -9.70 7.69 5.90
C GLU A 146 -10.09 6.21 6.07
N PRO A 147 -10.46 5.53 4.97
CA PRO A 147 -10.58 4.09 4.96
C PRO A 147 -9.19 3.46 4.88
N ILE A 148 -8.87 2.61 5.84
CA ILE A 148 -7.63 1.82 5.93
C ILE A 148 -8.02 0.35 5.93
N LEU A 149 -7.39 -0.45 5.07
CA LEU A 149 -7.60 -1.89 5.07
C LEU A 149 -6.76 -2.52 6.19
N ASN A 150 -7.43 -2.99 7.23
CA ASN A 150 -6.81 -3.81 8.28
C ASN A 150 -6.85 -5.28 7.88
N CYS A 151 -5.68 -5.92 7.91
CA CYS A 151 -5.47 -7.30 7.48
C CYS A 151 -4.74 -8.08 8.56
N SER A 152 -5.26 -9.24 8.93
CA SER A 152 -4.59 -10.24 9.76
C SER A 152 -4.62 -11.60 9.05
N SER A 153 -4.32 -12.70 9.76
CA SER A 153 -4.38 -14.05 9.21
C SER A 153 -5.78 -14.46 8.73
N ASP A 154 -6.82 -14.01 9.41
CA ASP A 154 -8.20 -14.49 9.27
C ASP A 154 -9.24 -13.37 9.21
N LYS A 155 -8.85 -12.12 9.53
CA LYS A 155 -9.75 -10.96 9.48
C LYS A 155 -9.28 -9.93 8.47
N PHE A 156 -10.22 -9.49 7.63
CA PHE A 156 -10.03 -8.45 6.63
C PHE A 156 -11.19 -7.46 6.71
N TYR A 157 -10.90 -6.22 7.09
CA TYR A 157 -11.94 -5.20 7.22
C TYR A 157 -11.38 -3.82 6.91
N TRP A 158 -12.27 -2.94 6.47
CA TRP A 158 -11.98 -1.53 6.33
C TRP A 158 -12.28 -0.83 7.65
N GLU A 159 -11.25 -0.27 8.25
CA GLU A 159 -11.42 0.69 9.32
C GLU A 159 -11.63 2.07 8.70
N CYS A 160 -12.77 2.67 8.97
CA CYS A 160 -13.15 3.98 8.49
C CYS A 160 -13.24 4.91 9.70
N LYS A 161 -12.38 5.94 9.74
CA LYS A 161 -12.32 6.92 10.83
C LYS A 161 -12.39 8.33 10.27
N ASN A 162 -13.05 9.23 10.99
CA ASN A 162 -12.83 10.67 10.84
C ASN A 162 -11.77 11.12 11.85
N HIS A 163 -10.79 11.92 11.43
CA HIS A 163 -9.69 12.40 12.27
C HIS A 163 -10.13 13.50 13.26
N CYS A 164 -11.07 13.20 14.14
CA CYS A 164 -11.56 14.11 15.19
C CYS A 164 -11.94 13.34 16.46
N ASP A 165 -11.70 13.95 17.63
CA ASP A 165 -12.05 13.34 18.91
C ASP A 165 -13.58 13.20 19.06
N GLY A 166 -14.01 12.06 19.59
CA GLY A 166 -15.43 11.71 19.74
C GLY A 166 -16.16 11.38 18.44
N CYS A 167 -15.49 11.41 17.28
CA CYS A 167 -16.08 11.08 15.99
C CYS A 167 -16.29 9.58 15.82
N LEU A 168 -17.31 9.22 15.04
CA LEU A 168 -17.62 7.82 14.74
C LEU A 168 -16.43 7.15 14.02
N TYR A 169 -16.15 5.91 14.40
CA TYR A 169 -15.42 4.98 13.53
C TYR A 169 -16.30 3.79 13.21
N LEU A 170 -16.07 3.19 12.04
CA LEU A 170 -16.74 1.99 11.57
C LEU A 170 -15.70 0.96 11.13
N GLU A 171 -15.96 -0.31 11.43
CA GLU A 171 -15.26 -1.45 10.86
C GLU A 171 -16.22 -2.16 9.89
N ILE A 172 -15.83 -2.23 8.63
CA ILE A 172 -16.65 -2.77 7.54
C ILE A 172 -15.96 -4.03 7.01
N ASP A 173 -16.62 -5.17 7.12
CA ASP A 173 -16.09 -6.45 6.63
C ASP A 173 -15.75 -6.37 5.13
N ALA A 174 -14.53 -6.72 4.76
CA ALA A 174 -14.02 -6.52 3.40
C ALA A 174 -14.61 -7.51 2.37
N LYS A 175 -15.29 -8.56 2.84
CA LYS A 175 -15.97 -9.56 2.00
C LYS A 175 -17.41 -9.19 1.71
N THR A 176 -18.17 -8.85 2.75
CA THR A 176 -19.64 -8.68 2.74
C THR A 176 -20.08 -7.23 2.71
N GLY A 177 -19.29 -6.31 3.26
CA GLY A 177 -19.66 -4.90 3.43
C GLY A 177 -20.55 -4.64 4.65
N ASN A 178 -20.77 -5.66 5.49
CA ASN A 178 -21.47 -5.50 6.75
C ASN A 178 -20.62 -4.72 7.75
N ILE A 179 -21.26 -3.89 8.57
CA ILE A 179 -20.60 -3.26 9.72
C ILE A 179 -20.43 -4.32 10.80
N ILE A 180 -19.18 -4.56 11.19
CA ILE A 180 -18.80 -5.56 12.20
C ILE A 180 -18.28 -4.93 13.49
N GLY A 181 -18.00 -3.63 13.45
CA GLY A 181 -17.56 -2.84 14.61
C GLY A 181 -17.91 -1.38 14.43
N GLN A 182 -18.18 -0.69 15.53
CA GLN A 182 -18.42 0.74 15.57
C GLN A 182 -18.06 1.32 16.93
N GLY A 183 -17.68 2.58 16.99
CA GLY A 183 -17.44 3.27 18.24
C GLY A 183 -17.03 4.72 18.02
N LYS A 184 -16.32 5.30 18.98
CA LYS A 184 -15.80 6.67 18.88
C LYS A 184 -14.28 6.67 18.90
N VAL A 185 -13.68 7.53 18.09
CA VAL A 185 -12.26 7.86 18.18
C VAL A 185 -12.04 8.59 19.49
N VAL A 186 -11.03 8.16 20.26
CA VAL A 186 -10.62 8.79 21.52
C VAL A 186 -9.12 9.05 21.43
N TYR A 187 -8.71 10.31 21.47
CA TYR A 187 -7.30 10.67 21.59
C TYR A 187 -6.93 10.79 23.07
N GLN A 188 -5.98 9.96 23.52
CA GLN A 188 -5.37 10.13 24.84
C GLN A 188 -4.23 11.14 24.70
N TYR A 189 -4.36 12.28 25.40
CA TYR A 189 -3.34 13.33 25.50
C TYR A 189 -2.49 13.12 26.75
#